data_AF-A0A0B1SR68-F1
#
_entry.id   AF-A0A0B1SR68-F1
#
_cell.length_a   1.000
_cell.length_b   1.000
_cell.length_c   1.000
_cell.angle_alpha   90.00
_cell.angle_beta   90.00
_cell.angle_gamma   90.00
#
_symmetry.space_group_name_H-M   'P 1'
#
loop_
_entity.id
_entity.type
_entity.pdbx_description
1 polymer ?
#
loop_
_entity_poly.entity_id
_entity_poly.type
_entity_poly.pdbx_seq_one_letter_code
_entity_poly.pdbx_strand_id
1 'polypeptide(L)'
;MLYIGAYEGIKTMMDKAVLLSQCRQVVAKYPEFDVVPFDTEVGMVDVLLQIPYVTYIIPILIFVGAIVVTTLVTGNLTVSLIVLISYPLIYIESYCISSLVGMTLNPFSTAFLIFVAGIALKYSTHLCYQFQQVRNMGGKPKLVEKDITYTPD
;
A
#
# COMPACT_ATOMS: atom_id res chain seq x y z
N MET A 1 -10.83 8.24 39.28
CA MET A 1 -11.80 7.18 39.67
C MET A 1 -11.83 6.17 38.52
N LEU A 2 -11.63 4.87 38.78
CA LEU A 2 -11.58 3.84 37.73
C LEU A 2 -12.98 3.26 37.53
N TYR A 3 -13.47 3.28 36.30
CA TYR A 3 -14.73 2.62 35.92
C TYR A 3 -14.42 1.47 34.95
N ILE A 4 -14.83 0.26 35.33
CA ILE A 4 -14.63 -0.96 34.52
C ILE A 4 -15.99 -1.38 33.98
N GLY A 5 -16.10 -1.45 32.66
CA GLY A 5 -17.29 -1.95 31.96
C GLY A 5 -16.89 -3.09 31.02
N ALA A 6 -17.76 -4.10 30.90
CA ALA A 6 -17.64 -5.16 29.91
C ALA A 6 -18.70 -4.95 28.82
N TYR A 7 -18.37 -5.32 27.59
CA TYR A 7 -19.27 -5.17 26.44
C TYR A 7 -19.53 -6.55 25.83
N GLU A 8 -20.80 -6.88 25.61
CA GLU A 8 -21.20 -8.11 24.93
C GLU A 8 -21.12 -7.95 23.40
N GLY A 9 -20.78 -9.04 22.71
CA GLY A 9 -20.81 -9.10 21.24
C GLY A 9 -19.55 -8.62 20.52
N ILE A 10 -18.52 -8.18 21.23
CA ILE A 10 -17.22 -7.83 20.63
C ILE A 10 -16.44 -9.13 20.34
N LYS A 11 -16.30 -9.48 19.05
CA LYS A 11 -15.66 -10.75 18.62
C LYS A 11 -14.39 -10.53 17.82
N THR A 12 -14.22 -9.37 17.20
CA THR A 12 -13.06 -9.05 16.36
C THR A 12 -12.34 -7.79 16.82
N MET A 13 -11.08 -7.64 16.41
CA MET A 13 -10.31 -6.40 16.63
C MET A 13 -10.95 -5.19 15.95
N MET A 14 -11.68 -5.41 14.85
CA MET A 14 -12.42 -4.34 14.17
C MET A 14 -13.61 -3.88 15.00
N ASP A 15 -14.36 -4.81 15.62
CA ASP A 15 -15.46 -4.46 16.52
C ASP A 15 -14.95 -3.65 17.72
N LYS A 16 -13.78 -4.05 18.25
CA LYS A 16 -13.09 -3.32 19.32
C LYS A 16 -12.68 -1.92 18.88
N ALA A 17 -12.18 -1.77 17.64
CA ALA A 17 -11.81 -0.48 17.07
C ALA A 17 -13.01 0.47 16.93
N VAL A 18 -14.16 -0.06 16.49
CA VAL A 18 -15.42 0.70 16.42
C VAL A 18 -15.87 1.14 17.82
N LEU A 19 -15.91 0.20 18.77
CA LEU A 19 -16.32 0.47 20.14
C LEU A 19 -15.44 1.54 20.82
N LEU A 20 -14.11 1.37 20.77
CA LEU A 20 -13.18 2.33 21.37
C LEU A 20 -13.30 3.72 20.74
N SER A 21 -13.54 3.78 19.42
CA SER A 21 -13.79 5.05 18.73
C SER A 21 -15.06 5.74 19.25
N GLN A 22 -16.13 4.99 19.49
CA GLN A 22 -17.37 5.51 20.09
C GLN A 22 -17.16 5.95 21.54
N CYS A 23 -16.45 5.17 22.35
CA CYS A 23 -16.11 5.54 23.73
C CYS A 23 -15.32 6.87 23.77
N ARG A 24 -14.35 7.04 22.87
CA ARG A 24 -13.59 8.29 22.75
C ARG A 24 -14.48 9.47 22.36
N GLN A 25 -15.44 9.28 21.46
CA GLN A 25 -16.40 10.33 21.10
C GLN A 25 -17.31 10.74 22.26
N VAL A 26 -17.73 9.79 23.12
CA VAL A 26 -18.52 10.09 24.30
C VAL A 26 -17.70 10.87 25.32
N VAL A 27 -16.48 10.42 25.60
CA VAL A 27 -15.59 11.10 26.55
C VAL A 27 -15.18 12.49 26.07
N ALA A 28 -14.99 12.69 24.76
CA ALA A 28 -14.69 13.99 24.18
C ALA A 28 -15.80 15.03 24.39
N LYS A 29 -17.04 14.62 24.72
CA LYS A 29 -18.14 15.55 25.05
C LYS A 29 -18.06 16.11 26.47
N TYR A 30 -17.28 15.47 27.34
CA TYR A 30 -17.14 15.86 28.74
C TYR A 30 -15.66 16.06 29.11
N PRO A 31 -14.97 17.02 28.48
CA PRO A 31 -13.54 17.27 28.70
C PRO A 31 -13.20 17.65 30.16
N GLU A 32 -14.17 18.15 30.91
CA GLU A 32 -14.02 18.54 32.32
C GLU A 32 -13.66 17.38 33.25
N PHE A 33 -13.91 16.13 32.86
CA PHE A 33 -13.61 14.96 33.69
C PHE A 33 -12.24 14.33 33.41
N ASP A 34 -11.50 14.79 32.38
CA ASP A 34 -10.18 14.28 32.00
C ASP A 34 -10.09 12.74 32.01
N VAL A 35 -11.08 12.10 31.36
CA VAL A 35 -11.17 10.63 31.30
C VAL A 35 -10.55 10.14 30.00
N VAL A 36 -9.95 8.96 30.01
CA VAL A 36 -9.45 8.28 28.80
C VAL A 36 -9.97 6.84 28.79
N PRO A 37 -10.66 6.40 27.72
CA PRO A 37 -11.03 4.99 27.56
C PRO A 37 -9.77 4.12 27.49
N PHE A 38 -9.68 3.12 28.36
CA PHE A 38 -8.55 2.19 28.42
C PHE A 38 -8.99 0.76 28.09
N ASP A 39 -8.18 0.09 27.28
CA ASP A 39 -8.28 -1.33 26.97
C ASP A 39 -6.85 -1.89 26.82
N THR A 40 -6.64 -3.17 27.16
CA THR A 40 -5.30 -3.80 27.13
C THR A 40 -4.67 -3.82 25.73
N GLU A 41 -5.49 -3.74 24.67
CA GLU A 41 -5.05 -3.78 23.27
C GLU A 41 -5.28 -2.45 22.54
N VAL A 42 -5.52 -1.36 23.28
CA VAL A 42 -5.80 -0.03 22.71
C VAL A 42 -4.75 0.42 21.69
N GLY A 43 -3.48 0.10 21.93
CA GLY A 43 -2.40 0.41 21.00
C GLY A 43 -2.51 -0.32 19.66
N MET A 44 -2.93 -1.60 19.66
CA MET A 44 -3.14 -2.34 18.41
C MET A 44 -4.36 -1.83 17.64
N VAL A 45 -5.40 -1.41 18.36
CA VAL A 45 -6.58 -0.78 17.76
C VAL A 45 -6.22 0.53 17.06
N ASP A 46 -5.38 1.37 17.68
CA ASP A 46 -4.92 2.61 17.07
C ASP A 46 -4.13 2.37 15.79
N VAL A 47 -3.26 1.37 15.80
CA VAL A 47 -2.54 0.95 14.59
C VAL A 47 -3.51 0.43 13.53
N LEU A 48 -4.50 -0.38 13.90
CA LEU A 48 -5.51 -0.91 12.98
C LEU A 48 -6.28 0.20 12.26
N LEU A 49 -6.68 1.24 13.01
CA LEU A 49 -7.38 2.41 12.46
C LEU A 49 -6.52 3.22 11.47
N GLN A 50 -5.19 3.14 11.59
CA GLN A 50 -4.26 3.81 10.67
C GLN A 50 -4.00 3.01 9.39
N ILE A 51 -4.28 1.70 9.36
CA ILE A 51 -3.98 0.82 8.22
C ILE A 51 -4.53 1.37 6.88
N PRO A 52 -5.80 1.81 6.77
CA PRO A 52 -6.31 2.33 5.51
C PRO A 52 -5.52 3.55 5.04
N TYR A 53 -5.23 4.49 5.95
CA TYR A 53 -4.45 5.69 5.63
C TYR A 53 -3.05 5.32 5.12
N VAL A 54 -2.37 4.42 5.83
CA VAL A 54 -1.03 3.93 5.49
C VAL A 54 -1.01 3.18 4.15
N THR A 55 -2.06 2.40 3.86
CA THR A 55 -2.15 1.55 2.66
C THR A 55 -2.46 2.34 1.38
N TYR A 56 -3.08 3.52 1.49
CA TYR A 56 -3.42 4.34 0.32
C TYR A 56 -2.53 5.57 0.17
N ILE A 57 -2.31 6.33 1.25
CA ILE A 57 -1.64 7.64 1.16
C ILE A 57 -0.14 7.47 0.92
N ILE A 58 0.52 6.55 1.63
CA ILE A 58 1.97 6.36 1.47
C ILE A 58 2.31 5.89 0.05
N PRO A 59 1.65 4.87 -0.53
CA PRO A 59 1.92 4.47 -1.92
C PRO A 59 1.65 5.58 -2.93
N ILE A 60 0.59 6.38 -2.77
CA ILE A 60 0.33 7.53 -3.65
C ILE A 60 1.50 8.51 -3.64
N LEU A 61 2.05 8.84 -2.46
CA LEU A 61 3.21 9.73 -2.36
C LEU A 61 4.46 9.13 -3.03
N ILE A 62 4.68 7.83 -2.85
CA ILE A 62 5.77 7.10 -3.52
C ILE A 62 5.58 7.16 -5.04
N PHE A 63 4.35 6.96 -5.54
CA PHE A 63 4.04 7.00 -6.96
C PHE A 63 4.35 8.37 -7.55
N VAL A 64 3.84 9.44 -6.92
CA VAL A 64 4.08 10.82 -7.36
C VAL A 64 5.58 11.12 -7.40
N GLY A 65 6.32 10.82 -6.33
CA GLY A 65 7.78 11.03 -6.29
C GLY A 65 8.50 10.25 -7.40
N ALA A 66 8.12 8.99 -7.60
CA ALA A 66 8.71 8.13 -8.62
C ALA A 66 8.48 8.65 -10.04
N ILE A 67 7.28 9.14 -10.37
CA ILE A 67 6.97 9.70 -11.69
C ILE A 67 7.83 10.93 -11.98
N VAL A 68 7.99 11.82 -11.00
CA VAL A 68 8.83 13.02 -11.13
C VAL A 68 10.27 12.62 -11.43
N VAL A 69 10.84 11.72 -10.63
CA VAL A 69 12.22 11.24 -10.83
C VAL A 69 12.38 10.56 -12.20
N THR A 70 11.45 9.68 -12.57
CA THR A 70 11.52 8.94 -13.83
C THR A 70 11.43 9.87 -15.04
N THR A 71 10.59 10.91 -14.97
CA THR A 71 10.46 11.92 -16.02
C THR A 71 11.73 12.73 -16.19
N LEU A 72 12.35 13.15 -15.09
CA LEU A 72 13.61 13.91 -15.11
C LEU A 72 14.79 13.08 -15.64
N VAL A 73 14.89 11.81 -15.25
CA VAL A 73 16.01 10.93 -15.64
C VAL A 73 15.88 10.45 -17.10
N THR A 74 14.66 10.13 -17.53
CA THR A 74 14.42 9.51 -18.83
C THR A 74 14.37 10.53 -19.97
N GLY A 75 13.96 11.78 -19.66
CA GLY A 75 13.85 12.88 -20.64
C GLY A 75 12.84 12.64 -21.76
N ASN A 76 12.00 11.59 -21.65
CA ASN A 76 11.01 11.20 -22.65
C ASN A 76 9.64 11.00 -22.01
N LEU A 77 8.73 11.92 -22.31
CA LEU A 77 7.38 11.95 -21.73
C LEU A 77 6.58 10.67 -22.04
N THR A 78 6.73 10.09 -23.22
CA THR A 78 5.99 8.87 -23.60
C THR A 78 6.38 7.68 -22.74
N VAL A 79 7.68 7.51 -22.48
CA VAL A 79 8.19 6.41 -21.65
C VAL A 79 7.78 6.62 -20.20
N SER A 80 7.85 7.86 -19.71
CA SER A 80 7.38 8.22 -18.38
C SER A 80 5.87 7.99 -18.20
N LEU A 81 5.04 8.23 -19.21
CA LEU A 81 3.60 7.92 -19.18
C LEU A 81 3.32 6.42 -19.10
N ILE A 82 4.12 5.58 -19.78
CA ILE A 82 3.97 4.12 -19.68
C ILE A 82 4.31 3.65 -18.26
N VAL A 83 5.38 4.19 -17.67
CA VAL A 83 5.74 3.91 -16.26
C VAL A 83 4.64 4.39 -15.31
N LEU A 84 4.11 5.61 -15.51
CA LEU A 84 3.02 6.19 -14.74
C LEU A 84 1.80 5.27 -14.63
N ILE A 85 1.45 4.58 -15.72
CA ILE A 85 0.26 3.72 -15.77
C ILE A 85 0.58 2.32 -15.25
N SER A 86 1.67 1.72 -15.72
CA SER A 86 2.01 0.33 -15.37
C SER A 86 2.35 0.16 -13.89
N TYR A 87 3.01 1.14 -13.28
CA TYR A 87 3.50 1.01 -11.91
C TYR A 87 2.37 0.96 -10.85
N PRO A 88 1.39 1.88 -10.82
CA PRO A 88 0.24 1.77 -9.94
C PRO A 88 -0.61 0.51 -10.20
N LEU A 89 -0.70 0.06 -11.46
CA LEU A 89 -1.45 -1.17 -11.80
C LEU A 89 -0.85 -2.41 -11.12
N ILE A 90 0.48 -2.55 -11.12
CA ILE A 90 1.16 -3.67 -10.44
C ILE A 90 0.83 -3.67 -8.94
N TYR A 91 0.80 -2.48 -8.31
CA TYR A 91 0.44 -2.36 -6.90
C TYR A 91 -1.03 -2.73 -6.64
N ILE A 92 -1.96 -2.22 -7.45
CA ILE A 92 -3.40 -2.53 -7.34
C ILE A 92 -3.63 -4.03 -7.56
N GLU A 93 -2.98 -4.64 -8.54
CA GLU A 93 -3.06 -6.07 -8.80
C GLU A 93 -2.57 -6.87 -7.60
N SER A 94 -1.43 -6.50 -7.01
CA SER A 94 -0.89 -7.13 -5.80
C SER A 94 -1.87 -7.04 -4.62
N TYR A 95 -2.53 -5.89 -4.46
CA TYR A 95 -3.59 -5.69 -3.46
C TYR A 95 -4.82 -6.59 -3.72
N CYS A 96 -5.27 -6.68 -4.97
CA CYS A 96 -6.39 -7.53 -5.37
C CYS A 96 -6.09 -9.02 -5.18
N ILE A 97 -4.91 -9.49 -5.59
CA ILE A 97 -4.48 -10.89 -5.39
C ILE A 97 -4.42 -11.21 -3.90
N SER A 98 -3.88 -10.30 -3.09
CA SER A 98 -3.87 -10.43 -1.63
C SER A 98 -5.27 -10.64 -1.06
N SER A 99 -6.24 -9.86 -1.55
CA SER A 99 -7.65 -10.03 -1.17
C SER A 99 -8.24 -11.35 -1.65
N LEU A 100 -7.91 -11.80 -2.86
CA LEU A 100 -8.42 -13.04 -3.45
C LEU A 100 -7.93 -14.29 -2.70
N VAL A 101 -6.70 -14.25 -2.18
CA VAL A 101 -6.10 -15.33 -1.37
C VAL A 101 -6.60 -15.29 0.09
N GLY A 102 -7.46 -14.32 0.43
CA GLY A 102 -8.02 -14.18 1.78
C GLY A 102 -7.04 -13.58 2.80
N MET A 103 -6.03 -12.84 2.35
CA MET A 103 -5.11 -12.16 3.25
C MET A 103 -5.82 -11.02 3.98
N THR A 104 -5.78 -11.05 5.31
CA THR A 104 -6.34 -9.97 6.13
C THR A 104 -5.39 -8.78 6.16
N LEU A 105 -5.95 -7.58 5.98
CA LEU A 105 -5.17 -6.34 6.02
C LEU A 105 -4.80 -6.00 7.48
N ASN A 106 -3.55 -6.26 7.83
CA ASN A 106 -2.95 -5.99 9.13
C ASN A 106 -1.62 -5.21 8.92
N PRO A 107 -0.96 -4.73 9.99
CA PRO A 107 0.25 -3.90 9.84
C PRO A 107 1.38 -4.61 9.10
N PHE A 108 1.51 -5.93 9.27
CA PHE A 108 2.53 -6.73 8.58
C PHE A 108 2.23 -6.84 7.09
N SER A 109 1.01 -7.23 6.72
CA SER A 109 0.62 -7.33 5.29
C SER A 109 0.69 -5.96 4.60
N THR A 110 0.32 -4.89 5.29
CA THR A 110 0.43 -3.52 4.77
C THR A 110 1.89 -3.11 4.54
N ALA A 111 2.80 -3.48 5.44
CA ALA A 111 4.24 -3.25 5.22
C ALA A 111 4.75 -3.97 3.97
N PHE A 112 4.30 -5.22 3.74
CA PHE A 112 4.64 -5.95 2.50
C PHE A 112 4.07 -5.28 1.25
N LEU A 113 2.84 -4.77 1.30
CA LEU A 113 2.27 -4.02 0.17
C LEU A 113 3.08 -2.74 -0.11
N ILE A 114 3.47 -1.99 0.92
CA ILE A 114 4.34 -0.80 0.75
C ILE A 114 5.70 -1.19 0.16
N PHE A 115 6.25 -2.33 0.58
CA PHE A 115 7.49 -2.85 -0.01
C PHE A 115 7.32 -3.19 -1.49
N VAL A 116 6.21 -3.81 -1.87
CA VAL A 116 5.86 -4.06 -3.28
C VAL A 116 5.73 -2.74 -4.04
N ALA A 117 5.11 -1.72 -3.46
CA ALA A 117 5.07 -0.38 -4.05
C ALA A 117 6.51 0.15 -4.29
N GLY A 118 7.44 0.01 -3.35
CA GLY A 118 8.82 0.47 -3.55
C GLY A 118 9.57 -0.28 -4.66
N ILE A 119 9.38 -1.60 -4.77
CA ILE A 119 10.13 -2.44 -5.72
C ILE A 119 9.52 -2.45 -7.13
N ALA A 120 8.20 -2.38 -7.26
CA ALA A 120 7.53 -2.46 -8.57
C ALA A 120 8.02 -1.37 -9.55
N LEU A 121 8.44 -0.22 -9.03
CA LEU A 121 9.05 0.84 -9.83
C LEU A 121 10.29 0.37 -10.59
N LYS A 122 11.16 -0.42 -9.95
CA LYS A 122 12.40 -0.90 -10.57
C LYS A 122 12.12 -1.68 -11.84
N TYR A 123 11.17 -2.60 -11.79
CA TYR A 123 10.84 -3.43 -12.97
C TYR A 123 10.29 -2.58 -14.11
N SER A 124 9.31 -1.71 -13.82
CA SER A 124 8.69 -0.86 -14.84
C SER A 124 9.70 0.10 -15.48
N THR A 125 10.50 0.80 -14.66
CA THR A 125 11.48 1.79 -15.14
C THR A 125 12.64 1.15 -15.90
N HIS A 126 13.23 0.06 -15.40
CA HIS A 126 14.36 -0.59 -16.08
C HIS A 126 13.97 -1.15 -17.43
N LEU A 127 12.82 -1.83 -17.54
CA LEU A 127 12.32 -2.34 -18.82
C LEU A 127 12.10 -1.19 -19.80
N CYS A 128 11.34 -0.18 -19.39
CA CYS A 128 11.02 0.97 -20.22
C CYS A 128 12.29 1.72 -20.70
N TYR A 129 13.26 1.90 -19.80
CA TYR A 129 14.51 2.58 -20.11
C TYR A 129 15.39 1.77 -21.07
N GLN A 130 15.50 0.45 -20.89
CA GLN A 130 16.23 -0.41 -21.82
C GLN A 130 15.60 -0.39 -23.23
N PHE A 131 14.27 -0.46 -23.33
CA PHE A 131 13.58 -0.33 -24.62
C PHE A 131 13.88 1.01 -25.30
N GLN A 132 13.93 2.12 -24.54
CA GLN A 132 14.31 3.42 -25.06
C GLN A 132 15.77 3.47 -25.54
N GLN A 133 16.71 2.90 -24.78
CA GLN A 133 18.12 2.85 -25.18
C GLN A 133 18.33 2.07 -26.47
N VAL A 134 17.70 0.90 -26.62
CA VAL A 134 17.77 0.09 -27.86
C VAL A 134 17.25 0.87 -29.06
N ARG A 135 16.12 1.57 -28.90
CA ARG A 135 15.55 2.43 -29.94
C ARG A 135 16.49 3.58 -30.32
N ASN A 136 17.13 4.21 -29.34
CA ASN A 136 18.05 5.34 -29.58
C ASN A 136 19.34 4.92 -30.30
N MET A 137 19.80 3.68 -30.11
CA MET A 137 20.99 3.12 -30.81
C MET A 137 20.68 2.64 -32.24
N GLY A 138 19.49 2.91 -32.77
CA GLY A 138 19.08 2.46 -34.11
C GLY A 138 18.80 0.96 -34.21
N GLY A 139 18.80 0.25 -33.07
CA GLY A 139 18.37 -1.14 -33.01
C GLY A 139 16.86 -1.24 -33.18
N LYS A 140 16.39 -2.18 -34.01
CA LYS A 140 14.98 -2.59 -33.94
C LYS A 140 14.77 -3.21 -32.55
N PRO A 141 13.79 -2.75 -31.75
CA PRO A 141 13.45 -3.44 -30.51
C PRO A 141 13.06 -4.86 -30.91
N LYS A 142 13.90 -5.84 -30.57
CA LYS A 142 13.46 -7.23 -30.60
C LYS A 142 12.40 -7.32 -29.51
N LEU A 143 11.15 -7.61 -29.90
CA LEU A 143 10.16 -8.12 -28.94
C LEU A 143 10.88 -9.19 -28.12
N VAL A 144 10.79 -9.09 -26.79
CA VAL A 144 11.33 -10.08 -25.87
C VAL A 144 10.49 -11.35 -26.06
N GLU A 145 10.80 -12.09 -27.13
CA GLU A 145 10.22 -13.39 -27.47
C GLU A 145 11.20 -14.52 -27.12
N LYS A 146 12.36 -14.17 -26.53
CA LYS A 146 13.28 -15.15 -25.97
C LYS A 146 13.04 -15.25 -24.47
N ASP A 147 12.75 -16.48 -24.04
CA ASP A 147 12.70 -17.00 -22.67
C ASP A 147 11.32 -17.21 -22.03
N ILE A 148 10.31 -17.61 -22.82
CA ILE A 148 9.11 -18.34 -22.31
C ILE A 148 8.96 -19.73 -22.97
N THR A 149 10.05 -20.32 -23.45
CA THR A 149 10.06 -21.77 -23.73
C THR A 149 10.64 -22.48 -22.52
N TYR A 150 9.74 -22.97 -21.66
CA TYR A 150 10.04 -24.01 -20.68
C TYR A 150 10.53 -25.24 -21.46
N THR A 151 11.82 -25.58 -21.36
CA THR A 151 12.32 -26.90 -21.73
C THR A 151 12.14 -27.82 -20.53
N PRO A 152 11.19 -28.78 -20.57
CA PRO A 152 11.15 -29.82 -19.56
C PRO A 152 12.35 -30.76 -19.79
N ASP A 153 13.14 -30.97 -18.74
CA ASP A 153 14.00 -32.15 -18.61
C ASP A 153 13.15 -33.40 -18.42
#